data_AF-A0A950D9E4-F1
#
_entry.id   AF-A0A950D9E4-F1
#
_cell.length_a   1.000
_cell.length_b   1.000
_cell.length_c   1.000
_cell.angle_alpha   90.00
_cell.angle_beta   90.00
_cell.angle_gamma   90.00
#
_symmetry.space_group_name_H-M   'P 1'
#
loop_
_entity.id
_entity.type
_entity.pdbx_description
1 polymer ?
#
loop_
_entity_poly.entity_id
_entity_poly.type
_entity_poly.pdbx_seq_one_letter_code
_entity_poly.pdbx_strand_id
1 'polypeptide(L)'
;MTTIISPFERLAPSDGSANIHHFINGQLRAGKSERYGEVYNPAHGRVSGRLAFATRAEVDEAVSAAAKAFPAWSHSPAVRRARILF
;
A
#
# COMPACT_ATOMS: atom_id res chain seq x y z
N MET A 1 -36.56 10.70 -5.72
CA MET A 1 -35.90 9.42 -6.01
C MET A 1 -34.39 9.67 -5.88
N THR A 2 -33.85 9.51 -4.67
CA THR A 2 -32.47 9.86 -4.34
C THR A 2 -31.58 8.63 -4.55
N THR A 3 -30.82 8.62 -5.63
CA THR A 3 -29.81 7.57 -5.87
C THR A 3 -28.66 7.78 -4.89
N ILE A 4 -28.51 6.87 -3.93
CA ILE A 4 -27.30 6.77 -3.10
C ILE A 4 -26.22 6.17 -3.99
N ILE A 5 -25.36 7.02 -4.56
CA ILE A 5 -24.10 6.55 -5.15
C ILE A 5 -23.24 6.04 -3.99
N SER A 6 -22.85 4.77 -4.07
CA SER A 6 -22.07 4.11 -3.02
C SER A 6 -20.74 4.85 -2.83
N PRO A 7 -20.27 5.10 -1.59
CA PRO A 7 -18.99 5.75 -1.34
C PRO A 7 -17.80 5.02 -1.98
N PHE A 8 -17.97 3.74 -2.31
CA PHE A 8 -16.93 2.87 -2.88
C PHE A 8 -16.60 3.19 -4.35
N GLU A 9 -17.46 3.90 -5.08
CA GLU A 9 -17.20 4.30 -6.47
C GLU A 9 -16.17 5.43 -6.60
N ARG A 10 -15.81 6.10 -5.50
CA ARG A 10 -14.93 7.29 -5.52
C ARG A 10 -13.43 6.99 -5.49
N LEU A 11 -13.03 5.74 -5.21
CA LEU A 11 -11.62 5.32 -5.09
C LEU A 11 -11.16 4.38 -6.21
N ALA A 12 -12.05 3.98 -7.11
CA ALA A 12 -11.64 3.19 -8.27
C ALA A 12 -10.93 4.12 -9.26
N PRO A 13 -9.68 3.83 -9.67
CA PRO A 13 -9.12 4.49 -10.83
C PRO A 13 -10.08 4.24 -12.00
N SER A 14 -10.52 5.31 -12.65
CA SER A 14 -11.20 5.22 -13.92
C SER A 14 -10.31 4.42 -14.87
N ASP A 15 -10.85 3.34 -15.42
CA ASP A 15 -10.50 2.73 -16.71
C ASP A 15 -9.03 2.40 -17.07
N GLY A 16 -8.08 2.47 -16.13
CA GLY A 16 -6.71 1.99 -16.30
C GLY A 16 -6.23 1.22 -15.07
N SER A 17 -5.63 0.04 -15.25
CA SER A 17 -5.07 -0.75 -14.15
C SER A 17 -3.99 0.04 -13.42
N ALA A 18 -4.33 0.64 -12.27
CA ALA A 18 -3.36 1.40 -11.48
C ALA A 18 -2.27 0.45 -10.97
N ASN A 19 -1.01 0.82 -11.18
CA ASN A 19 0.13 0.09 -10.63
C ASN A 19 0.22 0.38 -9.12
N ILE A 20 0.10 -0.68 -8.32
CA ILE A 20 0.25 -0.62 -6.88
C ILE A 20 1.74 -0.72 -6.57
N HIS A 21 2.29 0.34 -5.99
CA HIS A 21 3.69 0.45 -5.62
C HIS A 21 3.92 -0.01 -4.18
N HIS A 22 5.10 -0.57 -3.91
CA HIS A 22 5.54 -0.81 -2.54
C HIS A 22 5.84 0.53 -1.86
N PHE A 23 5.69 0.59 -0.54
CA PHE A 23 6.09 1.77 0.25
C PHE A 23 7.16 1.35 1.25
N ILE A 24 8.40 1.75 1.01
CA ILE A 24 9.57 1.33 1.77
C ILE A 24 10.37 2.57 2.17
N ASN A 25 10.71 2.66 3.46
CA ASN A 25 11.50 3.76 4.01
C ASN A 25 10.94 5.17 3.68
N GLY A 26 9.63 5.34 3.79
CA GLY A 26 8.96 6.64 3.55
C GLY A 26 8.78 7.00 2.07
N GLN A 27 9.02 6.08 1.13
CA GLN A 27 8.98 6.36 -0.30
C GLN A 27 8.21 5.28 -1.08
N LEU A 28 7.49 5.71 -2.12
CA LEU A 28 6.92 4.79 -3.10
C LEU A 28 8.04 4.18 -3.96
N ARG A 29 7.94 2.87 -4.18
CA ARG A 29 8.86 2.06 -4.97
C ARG A 29 8.07 1.34 -6.05
N ALA A 30 8.39 1.63 -7.30
CA ALA A 30 8.00 0.75 -8.39
C ALA A 30 8.67 -0.61 -8.13
N GLY A 31 7.86 -1.68 -8.06
CA GLY A 31 8.39 -3.01 -7.80
C GLY A 31 9.36 -3.43 -8.91
N LYS A 32 10.47 -4.06 -8.53
CA LYS A 32 11.56 -4.44 -9.44
C LYS A 32 11.35 -5.80 -10.13
N SER A 33 10.29 -6.51 -9.75
CA SER A 33 9.96 -7.83 -10.28
C SER A 33 9.25 -7.75 -11.63
N GLU A 34 9.55 -8.72 -12.50
CA GLU A 34 8.79 -8.95 -13.73
C GLU A 34 7.47 -9.70 -13.46
N ARG A 35 7.29 -10.26 -12.26
CA ARG A 35 6.06 -10.96 -11.86
C ARG A 35 5.07 -9.98 -11.27
N TYR A 36 3.86 -9.99 -11.83
CA TYR A 36 2.76 -9.16 -11.36
C TYR A 36 1.52 -10.00 -11.07
N GLY A 37 0.72 -9.55 -10.12
CA GLY A 37 -0.62 -10.04 -9.86
C GLY A 37 -1.66 -8.96 -10.18
N GLU A 38 -2.79 -9.38 -10.75
CA GLU A 38 -3.97 -8.54 -10.85
C GLU A 38 -4.69 -8.53 -9.50
N VAL A 39 -5.10 -7.34 -9.06
CA VAL A 39 -5.97 -7.16 -7.90
C VAL A 39 -7.39 -7.03 -8.42
N TYR A 40 -8.29 -7.87 -7.94
CA TYR A 40 -9.69 -7.89 -8.38
C TYR A 40 -10.59 -7.20 -7.36
N ASN A 41 -11.60 -6.48 -7.86
CA ASN A 41 -12.71 -6.01 -7.07
C ASN A 41 -13.67 -7.18 -6.79
N PRO A 42 -13.89 -7.57 -5.52
CA PRO A 42 -14.71 -8.75 -5.20
C PRO A 42 -16.20 -8.57 -5.52
N ALA A 43 -16.70 -7.33 -5.64
CA ALA A 43 -18.12 -7.09 -5.90
C ALA A 43 -18.55 -7.47 -7.34
N HIS A 44 -17.63 -7.37 -8.31
CA HIS A 44 -17.96 -7.58 -9.73
C HIS A 44 -16.89 -8.36 -10.52
N GLY A 45 -15.80 -8.78 -9.87
CA GLY A 45 -14.74 -9.59 -10.48
C GLY A 45 -13.85 -8.86 -11.48
N ARG A 46 -13.92 -7.52 -11.57
CA ARG A 46 -13.09 -6.72 -12.49
C ARG A 46 -11.74 -6.37 -11.85
N VAL A 47 -10.69 -6.28 -12.67
CA VAL A 47 -9.37 -5.82 -12.22
C VAL A 47 -9.46 -4.37 -11.75
N SER A 48 -8.99 -4.10 -10.53
CA SER A 48 -8.92 -2.78 -9.91
C SER A 48 -7.49 -2.23 -9.83
N GLY A 49 -6.48 -3.07 -10.04
CA GLY A 49 -5.07 -2.65 -10.06
C GLY A 49 -4.11 -3.79 -10.38
N ARG A 50 -2.83 -3.47 -10.50
CA ARG A 50 -1.76 -4.42 -10.77
C ARG A 50 -0.64 -4.25 -9.75
N LEU A 51 -0.27 -5.32 -9.06
CA LEU A 51 0.78 -5.33 -8.04
C LEU A 51 2.01 -6.07 -8.56
N ALA A 52 3.18 -5.43 -8.52
CA ALA A 52 4.44 -6.15 -8.67
C ALA A 52 4.68 -7.03 -7.43
N PHE A 53 5.01 -8.29 -7.62
CA PHE A 53 5.36 -9.15 -6.49
C PHE A 53 6.76 -8.82 -5.99
N ALA A 54 6.89 -8.52 -4.70
CA ALA A 54 8.16 -8.15 -4.12
C ALA A 54 9.22 -9.23 -4.34
N THR A 55 10.39 -8.80 -4.82
CA THR A 55 11.58 -9.65 -4.86
C THR A 55 12.16 -9.84 -3.45
N ARG A 56 13.01 -10.85 -3.28
CA ARG A 56 13.74 -11.05 -2.01
C ARG A 56 14.51 -9.78 -1.59
N ALA A 57 15.16 -9.12 -2.55
CA ALA A 57 15.95 -7.92 -2.29
C ALA A 57 15.08 -6.74 -1.79
N GLU A 58 13.87 -6.58 -2.32
CA GLU A 58 12.94 -5.54 -1.85
C GLU A 58 12.41 -5.84 -0.44
N VAL A 59 12.18 -7.12 -0.13
CA VAL A 59 11.83 -7.53 1.24
C VAL A 59 13.00 -7.27 2.19
N ASP A 60 14.23 -7.61 1.80
CA ASP A 60 15.43 -7.35 2.60
C ASP A 60 15.64 -5.83 2.82
N GLU A 61 15.38 -4.99 1.81
CA GLU A 61 15.38 -3.51 1.94
C GLU A 61 14.34 -3.03 2.97
N ALA A 62 13.11 -3.56 2.89
CA ALA A 62 12.03 -3.22 3.81
C ALA A 62 12.35 -3.61 5.26
N VAL A 63 12.88 -4.81 5.48
CA VAL A 63 13.29 -5.30 6.80
C VAL A 63 14.44 -4.45 7.36
N SER A 64 15.44 -4.13 6.54
CA SER A 64 16.57 -3.27 6.96
C SER A 64 16.09 -1.88 7.36
N ALA A 65 15.19 -1.27 6.59
CA ALA A 65 14.62 0.03 6.90
C ALA A 65 13.81 0.01 8.21
N ALA A 66 12.97 -1.02 8.39
CA ALA A 66 12.20 -1.19 9.62
C ALA A 66 13.09 -1.38 10.85
N ALA A 67 14.15 -2.20 10.75
CA ALA A 67 15.11 -2.42 11.83
C ALA A 67 15.85 -1.13 12.22
N LYS A 68 16.22 -0.30 11.24
CA LYS A 68 16.86 1.01 11.50
C LYS A 68 15.91 2.02 12.13
N ALA A 69 14.63 2.02 11.74
CA ALA A 69 13.63 2.93 12.28
C ALA A 69 13.17 2.55 13.69
N PHE A 70 13.21 1.26 14.03
CA PHE A 70 12.64 0.73 15.26
C PHE A 70 13.13 1.42 16.54
N PRO A 71 14.45 1.64 16.77
CA PRO A 71 14.91 2.28 18.00
C PRO A 71 14.30 3.68 18.20
N ALA A 72 14.27 4.53 17.17
CA ALA A 72 13.72 5.87 17.31
C ALA A 72 12.21 5.87 17.60
N TRP A 73 11.47 4.99 16.92
CA TRP A 73 10.01 4.91 17.09
C TRP A 73 9.61 4.27 18.43
N SER A 74 10.26 3.16 18.81
CA SER A 74 9.90 2.41 20.03
C SER A 74 10.20 3.20 21.31
N HIS A 75 11.28 3.98 21.32
CA HIS A 75 11.64 4.84 22.46
C HIS A 75 10.81 6.14 22.54
N SER A 76 10.01 6.47 21.52
CA SER A 76 9.14 7.65 21.58
C SER A 76 8.06 7.47 22.67
N PRO A 77 7.76 8.47 23.53
CA PRO A 77 6.75 8.33 24.59
C PRO A 77 5.38 7.90 24.06
N ALA A 78 4.65 7.09 24.82
CA ALA A 78 3.36 6.53 24.39
C ALA A 78 2.36 7.61 23.94
N VAL A 79 2.27 8.73 24.68
CA VAL A 79 1.39 9.87 24.34
C VAL A 79 1.77 10.49 22.98
N ARG A 80 3.07 10.52 22.62
CA ARG A 80 3.52 11.05 21.31
C ARG A 80 3.10 10.12 20.18
N ARG A 81 3.22 8.81 20.36
CA ARG A 81 2.79 7.82 19.35
C ARG A 81 1.27 7.83 19.18
N ALA A 82 0.51 7.99 20.26
CA ALA A 82 -0.95 8.08 20.21
C ALA A 82 -1.43 9.21 19.29
N ARG A 83 -0.82 10.40 19.36
CA ARG A 83 -1.14 11.56 18.49
C ARG A 83 -0.94 11.32 16.99
N ILE A 84 -0.21 10.28 16.61
CA ILE A 84 0.05 9.92 15.20
C ILE A 84 -0.97 8.87 14.73
N LEU A 85 -1.51 8.05 15.65
CA LEU A 85 -2.38 6.93 15.34
C LEU A 85 -3.88 7.29 15.45
N PHE A 86 -4.23 8.31 16.23
CA PHE A 86 -5.60 8.75 16.54
C PHE A 86 -5.72 10.26 16.41
#